data_AF-A0A3L7VFE5-F1
#
_entry.id   AF-A0A3L7VFE5-F1
#
_cell.length_a   1.000
_cell.length_b   1.000
_cell.length_c   1.000
_cell.angle_alpha   90.00
_cell.angle_beta   90.00
_cell.angle_gamma   90.00
#
_symmetry.space_group_name_H-M   'P 1'
#
loop_
_entity.id
_entity.type
_entity.pdbx_description
1 polymer ?
#
loop_
_entity_poly.entity_id
_entity_poly.type
_entity_poly.pdbx_seq_one_letter_code
_entity_poly.pdbx_strand_id
1 'polypeptide(L)'
;MNPRALGHWSPWLLAADTSLIAAWGAFLYSVALMLLGLGFVIFVHELGHFLAAKMFGVKCEKFYIGFDVPMKIGPIRLPSRLARFQWGETEYGIGSIPLGGYVKMLGQDDDPRNLKEENQRILAGD
;
A
#
# COMPACT_ATOMS: atom_id res chain seq x y z
N MET A 1 33.99 42.78 -38.30
CA MET A 1 33.02 41.74 -37.90
C MET A 1 32.90 41.74 -36.39
N ASN A 2 31.69 41.94 -35.86
CA ASN A 2 31.45 41.99 -34.42
C ASN A 2 31.26 40.56 -33.86
N PRO A 3 32.11 40.07 -32.95
CA PRO A 3 32.01 38.70 -32.42
C PRO A 3 30.80 38.49 -31.47
N ARG A 4 29.96 39.51 -31.22
CA ARG A 4 28.80 39.43 -30.31
C ARG A 4 27.52 38.82 -30.93
N ALA A 5 27.60 38.22 -32.12
CA ALA A 5 26.43 37.66 -32.81
C ALA A 5 26.19 36.15 -32.54
N LEU A 6 26.99 35.50 -31.70
CA LEU A 6 26.78 34.10 -31.31
C LEU A 6 26.02 34.07 -29.99
N GLY A 7 24.81 33.49 -30.03
CA GLY A 7 23.85 33.43 -28.92
C GLY A 7 24.51 32.99 -27.61
N HIS A 8 24.44 33.88 -26.61
CA HIS A 8 24.93 33.63 -25.27
C HIS A 8 23.98 32.63 -24.57
N TRP A 9 24.24 31.34 -24.72
CA TRP A 9 23.64 30.35 -23.81
C TRP A 9 24.33 30.52 -22.47
N SER A 10 23.64 31.15 -21.54
CA SER A 10 24.20 31.41 -20.22
C SER A 10 24.30 30.10 -19.42
N PRO A 11 25.50 29.73 -18.91
CA PRO A 11 25.73 28.45 -18.22
C PRO A 11 24.82 28.18 -17.01
N TRP A 12 24.26 29.23 -16.39
CA TRP A 12 23.33 29.11 -15.28
C TRP A 12 21.96 28.52 -15.67
N LEU A 13 21.56 28.60 -16.94
CA LEU A 13 20.32 28.00 -17.45
C LEU A 13 20.43 26.46 -17.51
N LEU A 14 21.64 25.94 -17.81
CA LEU A 14 22.02 24.51 -17.81
C LEU A 14 22.48 23.98 -16.44
N ALA A 15 22.58 24.85 -15.43
CA ALA A 15 22.83 24.45 -14.04
C ALA A 15 21.55 24.47 -13.20
N ALA A 16 20.61 25.36 -13.54
CA ALA A 16 19.30 25.44 -12.89
C ALA A 16 18.43 24.21 -13.22
N ASP A 17 18.45 23.71 -14.46
CA ASP A 17 17.71 22.53 -14.91
C ASP A 17 18.16 21.22 -14.23
N THR A 18 19.48 21.02 -14.05
CA THR A 18 20.06 19.85 -13.38
C THR A 18 19.77 19.86 -11.87
N SER A 19 19.73 21.03 -11.24
CA SER A 19 19.42 21.17 -9.81
C SER A 19 17.98 20.77 -9.46
N LEU A 20 17.01 21.09 -10.33
CA LEU A 20 15.61 20.73 -10.11
C LEU A 20 15.39 19.23 -10.29
N ILE A 21 15.93 18.64 -11.36
CA ILE A 21 15.84 17.19 -11.59
C ILE A 21 16.47 16.42 -10.42
N ALA A 22 17.62 16.88 -9.92
CA ALA A 22 18.27 16.27 -8.76
C ALA A 22 17.43 16.40 -7.49
N ALA A 23 16.83 17.57 -7.23
CA ALA A 23 15.99 17.80 -6.06
C ALA A 23 14.74 16.90 -6.07
N TRP A 24 14.04 16.82 -7.20
CA TRP A 24 12.88 15.93 -7.36
C TRP A 24 13.27 14.46 -7.30
N GLY A 25 14.40 14.08 -7.88
CA GLY A 25 14.94 12.72 -7.81
C GLY A 25 15.23 12.30 -6.37
N ALA A 26 15.91 13.15 -5.59
CA ALA A 26 16.21 12.90 -4.18
C ALA A 26 14.94 12.82 -3.32
N PHE A 27 13.95 13.68 -3.60
CA PHE A 27 12.65 13.64 -2.93
C PHE A 27 11.92 12.32 -3.19
N LEU A 28 11.77 11.92 -4.45
CA LEU A 28 11.11 10.66 -4.82
C LEU A 28 11.83 9.44 -4.26
N TYR A 29 13.17 9.45 -4.27
CA TYR A 29 13.97 8.40 -3.66
C TYR A 29 13.70 8.28 -2.14
N SER A 30 13.66 9.41 -1.44
CA SER A 30 13.38 9.46 0.00
C SER A 30 11.98 8.94 0.31
N VAL A 31 10.97 9.34 -0.47
CA VAL A 31 9.60 8.86 -0.34
C VAL A 31 9.52 7.35 -0.62
N ALA A 32 10.21 6.85 -1.64
CA ALA A 32 10.24 5.43 -1.96
C ALA A 32 10.85 4.61 -0.81
N LEU A 33 11.98 5.05 -0.24
CA LEU A 33 12.59 4.39 0.91
C LEU A 33 11.69 4.40 2.14
N MET A 34 11.02 5.52 2.41
CA MET A 34 10.05 5.63 3.50
C MET A 34 8.91 4.63 3.31
N LEU A 35 8.32 4.55 2.11
CA LEU A 35 7.23 3.62 1.81
C LEU A 35 7.67 2.15 1.89
N LEU A 36 8.89 1.83 1.43
CA LEU A 36 9.46 0.48 1.55
C LEU A 36 9.70 0.10 3.02
N GLY A 37 10.29 1.00 3.81
CA GLY A 37 10.54 0.77 5.23
C GLY A 37 9.24 0.60 6.03
N LEU A 38 8.27 1.50 5.82
CA LEU A 38 6.97 1.42 6.45
C LEU A 38 6.21 0.14 6.02
N GLY A 39 6.18 -0.14 4.71
CA GLY A 39 5.55 -1.33 4.16
C GLY A 39 6.16 -2.62 4.70
N PHE A 40 7.49 -2.66 4.90
CA PHE A 40 8.17 -3.81 5.50
C PHE A 40 7.76 -4.05 6.96
N VAL A 41 7.71 -2.99 7.77
CA VAL A 41 7.28 -3.11 9.18
C VAL A 41 5.83 -3.58 9.27
N ILE A 42 4.93 -2.99 8.48
CA ILE A 42 3.52 -3.40 8.38
C ILE A 42 3.45 -4.88 7.97
N PHE A 43 4.16 -5.27 6.91
CA PHE A 43 4.16 -6.65 6.45
C PHE A 43 4.54 -7.64 7.55
N VAL A 44 5.62 -7.38 8.29
CA VAL A 44 6.05 -8.25 9.38
C VAL A 44 5.03 -8.27 10.52
N HIS A 45 4.41 -7.13 10.85
CA HIS A 45 3.36 -7.05 11.87
C HIS A 45 2.15 -7.92 11.51
N GLU A 46 1.60 -7.73 10.31
CA GLU A 46 0.45 -8.50 9.84
C GLU A 46 0.81 -9.98 9.68
N LEU A 47 2.01 -10.29 9.20
CA LEU A 47 2.51 -11.66 9.10
C LEU A 47 2.54 -12.34 10.48
N GLY A 48 2.91 -11.60 11.53
CA GLY A 48 2.86 -12.10 12.90
C GLY A 48 1.45 -12.54 13.31
N HIS A 49 0.44 -11.70 13.08
CA HIS A 49 -0.96 -12.03 13.37
C HIS A 49 -1.44 -13.22 12.53
N PHE A 50 -1.13 -13.22 11.24
CA PHE A 50 -1.51 -14.28 10.32
C PHE A 50 -0.92 -15.63 10.73
N LEU A 51 0.38 -15.67 11.01
CA LEU A 51 1.04 -16.89 11.45
C LEU A 51 0.51 -17.36 12.80
N ALA A 52 0.31 -16.44 13.76
CA ALA A 52 -0.30 -16.77 15.05
C ALA A 52 -1.68 -17.44 14.86
N ALA A 53 -2.56 -16.82 14.09
CA ALA A 53 -3.88 -17.36 13.78
C ALA A 53 -3.82 -18.76 13.16
N LYS A 54 -2.98 -18.94 12.12
CA LYS A 54 -2.81 -20.24 11.46
C LYS A 54 -2.25 -21.32 12.38
N MET A 55 -1.32 -20.97 13.29
CA MET A 55 -0.77 -21.92 14.26
C MET A 55 -1.83 -22.44 15.25
N PHE A 56 -2.82 -21.62 15.58
CA PHE A 56 -3.95 -22.01 16.44
C PHE A 56 -5.16 -22.56 15.66
N GLY A 57 -5.00 -22.81 14.35
CA GLY A 57 -6.07 -23.34 13.50
C GLY A 57 -7.19 -22.33 13.18
N VAL A 58 -6.96 -21.04 13.41
CA VAL A 58 -7.92 -19.99 13.06
C VAL A 58 -7.84 -19.70 11.56
N LYS A 59 -8.99 -19.78 10.90
CA LYS A 59 -9.09 -19.43 9.48
C LYS A 59 -8.89 -17.94 9.27
N CYS A 60 -8.10 -17.59 8.25
CA CYS A 60 -7.83 -16.22 7.84
C CYS A 60 -8.37 -16.03 6.43
N GLU A 61 -9.38 -15.19 6.28
CA GLU A 61 -10.03 -14.91 4.99
C GLU A 61 -9.20 -13.95 4.14
N LYS A 62 -8.50 -13.01 4.77
CA LYS A 62 -7.73 -11.97 4.07
C LYS A 62 -6.40 -11.69 4.75
N PHE A 63 -5.39 -11.42 3.94
CA PHE A 63 -4.09 -10.90 4.32
C PHE A 63 -3.74 -9.73 3.40
N TYR A 64 -3.77 -8.51 3.92
CA TYR A 64 -3.59 -7.30 3.12
C TYR A 64 -2.45 -6.44 3.65
N ILE A 65 -1.57 -6.03 2.73
CA ILE A 65 -0.54 -5.02 2.97
C ILE A 65 -1.06 -3.72 2.35
N GLY A 66 -1.31 -2.70 3.16
CA GLY A 66 -2.05 -1.51 2.75
C GLY A 66 -3.55 -1.66 2.97
N PHE A 67 -4.23 -0.55 3.24
CA PHE A 67 -5.70 -0.53 3.35
C PHE A 67 -6.36 -0.44 1.97
N ASP A 68 -7.42 -1.23 1.77
CA ASP A 68 -8.20 -1.25 0.53
C ASP A 68 -9.39 -0.28 0.54
N VAL A 69 -9.17 0.94 1.04
CA VAL A 69 -10.20 1.97 1.13
C VAL A 69 -10.34 2.71 -0.21
N PRO A 70 -11.55 2.88 -0.75
CA PRO A 70 -11.76 3.68 -1.94
C PRO A 70 -11.44 5.16 -1.66
N MET A 71 -10.36 5.67 -2.25
CA MET A 71 -10.01 7.09 -2.17
C MET A 71 -10.61 7.88 -3.33
N LYS A 72 -11.24 9.01 -3.00
CA LYS A 72 -11.78 9.97 -3.97
C LYS A 72 -11.10 11.32 -3.75
N ILE A 73 -10.36 11.79 -4.75
CA ILE A 73 -9.70 13.11 -4.74
C ILE A 73 -10.35 13.95 -5.83
N GLY A 74 -11.35 14.76 -5.44
CA GLY A 74 -12.16 15.53 -6.39
C GLY A 74 -12.90 14.62 -7.39
N PRO A 75 -12.73 14.81 -8.71
CA PRO A 75 -13.33 13.94 -9.72
C PRO A 75 -12.58 12.61 -9.92
N ILE A 76 -11.37 12.46 -9.36
CA ILE A 76 -10.50 11.30 -9.56
C ILE A 76 -10.85 10.23 -8.52
N ARG A 77 -11.16 9.01 -9.00
CA ARG A 77 -11.35 7.81 -8.16
C ARG A 77 -10.13 6.92 -8.29
N LEU A 78 -9.43 6.70 -7.18
CA LEU A 78 -8.32 5.75 -7.14
C LEU A 78 -8.86 4.33 -6.94
N PRO A 79 -8.23 3.32 -7.55
CA PRO A 79 -8.56 1.93 -7.25
C PRO A 79 -8.27 1.66 -5.76
N SER A 80 -9.17 0.96 -5.08
CA SER A 80 -8.99 0.59 -3.68
C SER A 80 -7.89 -0.46 -3.50
N ARG A 81 -7.62 -1.27 -4.53
CA ARG A 81 -6.67 -2.38 -4.48
C ARG A 81 -5.75 -2.32 -5.68
N LEU A 82 -4.45 -2.50 -5.45
CA LEU A 82 -3.44 -2.53 -6.50
C LEU A 82 -3.29 -3.91 -7.10
N ALA A 83 -3.32 -4.95 -6.26
CA ALA A 83 -3.25 -6.35 -6.66
C ALA A 83 -3.97 -7.23 -5.64
N ARG A 84 -4.49 -8.38 -6.09
CA ARG A 84 -5.00 -9.45 -5.21
C ARG A 84 -4.87 -10.81 -5.88
N PHE A 85 -4.69 -11.85 -5.09
CA PHE A 85 -4.81 -13.24 -5.51
C PHE A 85 -5.36 -14.10 -4.37
N GLN A 86 -6.07 -15.17 -4.71
CA GLN A 86 -6.58 -16.14 -3.74
C GLN A 86 -5.61 -17.32 -3.68
N TRP A 87 -5.22 -17.73 -2.47
CA TRP A 87 -4.50 -18.98 -2.27
C TRP A 87 -5.02 -19.71 -1.04
N GLY A 88 -5.57 -20.92 -1.27
CA GLY A 88 -6.36 -21.62 -0.27
C GLY A 88 -7.58 -20.81 0.14
N GLU A 89 -7.80 -20.72 1.44
CA GLU A 89 -8.87 -19.95 2.09
C GLU A 89 -8.54 -18.45 2.26
N THR A 90 -7.30 -18.03 1.99
CA THR A 90 -6.85 -16.65 2.23
C THR A 90 -6.73 -15.86 0.92
N GLU A 91 -7.37 -14.69 0.88
CA GLU A 91 -7.15 -13.65 -0.15
C GLU A 91 -5.94 -12.80 0.25
N TYR A 92 -4.89 -12.81 -0.57
CA TYR A 92 -3.71 -11.97 -0.39
C TYR A 92 -3.85 -10.73 -1.27
N GLY A 93 -3.61 -9.55 -0.71
CA GLY A 93 -3.82 -8.29 -1.44
C GLY A 93 -2.88 -7.16 -1.06
N ILE A 94 -2.80 -6.19 -1.97
CA ILE A 94 -2.12 -4.91 -1.76
C ILE A 94 -3.15 -3.79 -1.85
N GLY A 95 -3.37 -3.09 -0.73
CA GLY A 95 -4.24 -1.93 -0.65
C GLY A 95 -3.60 -0.69 -1.27
N SER A 96 -4.41 0.29 -1.64
CA SER A 96 -3.92 1.54 -2.23
C SER A 96 -3.30 2.49 -1.22
N ILE A 97 -3.59 2.33 0.07
CA ILE A 97 -3.09 3.19 1.15
C ILE A 97 -2.02 2.44 1.95
N PRO A 98 -0.73 2.82 1.88
CA PRO A 98 0.37 2.10 2.53
C PRO A 98 0.53 2.42 4.03
N LEU A 99 -0.52 2.94 4.69
CA LEU A 99 -0.48 3.40 6.10
C LEU A 99 -0.84 2.31 7.12
N GLY A 100 -1.08 1.09 6.67
CA GLY A 100 -1.36 -0.05 7.54
C GLY A 100 -1.57 -1.31 6.74
N GLY A 101 -2.10 -2.35 7.37
CA GLY A 101 -2.49 -3.62 6.76
C GLY A 101 -3.58 -4.23 7.61
N TYR A 102 -4.05 -5.41 7.22
CA TYR A 102 -4.97 -6.16 8.07
C TYR A 102 -4.97 -7.66 7.74
N VAL A 103 -5.23 -8.45 8.76
CA VAL A 103 -5.61 -9.85 8.66
C VAL A 103 -7.07 -9.98 9.06
N LYS A 104 -7.92 -10.54 8.19
CA LYS A 104 -9.31 -10.83 8.53
C LYS A 104 -9.41 -12.27 9.00
N MET A 105 -9.61 -12.46 10.30
CA MET A 105 -9.82 -13.78 10.90
C MET A 105 -11.31 -14.12 10.95
N LEU A 106 -11.65 -15.41 10.82
CA LEU A 106 -13.01 -15.89 11.04
C LEU A 106 -13.38 -15.70 12.52
N GLY A 107 -14.49 -15.01 12.81
CA GLY A 107 -14.90 -14.69 14.17
C GLY A 107 -14.44 -13.32 14.70
N GLN A 108 -13.86 -12.47 13.84
CA GLN A 108 -13.40 -11.12 14.19
C GLN A 108 -14.40 -10.03 13.80
N ASP A 109 -15.54 -10.35 13.19
CA ASP A 109 -16.55 -9.35 12.83
C ASP A 109 -17.38 -8.95 14.06
N ASP A 110 -17.01 -7.83 14.68
CA ASP A 110 -17.69 -7.31 15.88
C ASP A 110 -19.07 -6.67 15.57
N ASP A 111 -19.56 -6.69 14.32
CA ASP A 111 -20.87 -6.15 13.98
C ASP A 111 -21.99 -7.04 14.56
N PRO A 112 -22.80 -6.53 15.51
CA PRO A 112 -23.86 -7.32 16.15
C PRO A 112 -24.93 -7.83 15.16
N ARG A 113 -25.03 -7.23 13.98
CA ARG A 113 -25.96 -7.64 12.93
C ARG A 113 -25.50 -8.90 12.19
N ASN A 114 -24.19 -9.14 12.14
CA ASN A 114 -23.58 -10.25 11.41
C ASN A 114 -23.29 -11.47 12.30
N LEU A 115 -23.38 -11.33 13.63
CA LEU A 115 -23.04 -12.38 14.59
C LEU A 115 -23.70 -13.74 14.30
N LYS A 116 -24.97 -13.76 13.86
CA LYS A 116 -25.65 -15.03 13.57
C LYS A 116 -25.05 -15.74 12.36
N GLU A 117 -24.76 -14.99 11.31
CA GLU A 117 -24.14 -15.51 10.09
C GLU A 117 -22.71 -15.94 10.38
N GLU A 118 -21.94 -15.13 11.11
CA GLU A 118 -20.57 -15.48 11.48
C GLU A 118 -20.51 -16.72 12.37
N ASN A 119 -21.40 -16.85 13.36
CA ASN A 119 -21.51 -18.08 14.16
C ASN A 119 -21.85 -19.30 13.30
N GLN A 120 -22.73 -19.16 12.31
CA GLN A 120 -23.01 -20.26 11.38
C GLN A 120 -21.76 -20.66 10.59
N ARG A 121 -20.93 -19.71 10.18
CA ARG A 121 -19.67 -19.96 9.46
C ARG A 121 -18.61 -20.61 10.35
N ILE A 122 -18.50 -20.16 11.61
CA ILE A 122 -17.63 -20.78 12.63
C ILE A 122 -18.05 -22.25 12.84
N LEU A 123 -19.36 -22.52 12.97
CA LEU A 123 -19.90 -23.86 13.17
C LEU A 123 -19.76 -24.76 11.93
N ALA A 124 -19.93 -24.19 10.73
CA ALA A 124 -19.69 -24.88 9.46
C ALA A 124 -18.20 -25.19 9.25
N GLY A 125 -17.32 -24.47 9.96
CA GLY A 125 -15.88 -24.56 9.75
C GLY A 125 -15.52 -24.12 8.34
N ASP A 126 -16.20 -23.10 7.80
CA ASP A 126 -16.08 -22.53 6.44
C ASP A 126 -15.34 -21.19 6.43
#